data_AF-E9JC59-F1
#
_entry.id   AF-E9JC59-F1
#
_cell.length_a   1.000
_cell.length_b   1.000
_cell.length_c   1.000
_cell.angle_alpha   90.00
_cell.angle_beta   90.00
_cell.angle_gamma   90.00
#
_symmetry.space_group_name_H-M   'P 1'
#
loop_
_entity.id
_entity.type
_entity.pdbx_description
1 polymer ?
#
loop_
_entity_poly.entity_id
_entity_poly.type
_entity_poly.pdbx_seq_one_letter_code
_entity_poly.pdbx_strand_id
1 'polypeptide(L)'
;MIAEYKVELILMLQLPDLQDPTCCEIAPTSGKFESTPYLHITAKEVVKEIYYTSQKLLLVDNFEKPGKDQPLPPVESKVTFWKAAENITRGNGPTVTLCQ
;
A
#
# COMPACT_ATOMS: atom_id res chain seq x y z
N MET A 1 2.58 1.83 -2.72
CA MET A 1 2.13 3.01 -1.96
C MET A 1 2.44 2.90 -0.46
N ILE A 2 1.76 2.06 0.34
CA ILE A 2 1.95 2.02 1.81
C ILE A 2 3.40 1.67 2.20
N ALA A 3 3.94 0.55 1.70
CA ALA A 3 5.32 0.15 1.98
C ALA A 3 6.34 1.12 1.37
N GLU A 4 6.12 1.54 0.11
CA GLU A 4 7.00 2.47 -0.61
C GLU A 4 7.15 3.83 0.08
N TYR A 5 6.06 4.39 0.59
CA TYR A 5 6.04 5.68 1.30
C TYR A 5 6.19 5.53 2.81
N LYS A 6 6.37 4.30 3.31
CA LYS A 6 6.47 3.99 4.75
C LYS A 6 5.33 4.60 5.56
N VAL A 7 4.10 4.41 5.09
CA VAL A 7 2.89 4.88 5.80
C VAL A 7 2.74 4.09 7.09
N GLU A 8 2.66 4.79 8.23
CA GLU A 8 2.57 4.18 9.56
C GLU A 8 1.14 4.16 10.13
N LEU A 9 0.24 5.00 9.61
CA LEU A 9 -1.14 5.10 10.05
C LEU A 9 -2.08 5.17 8.84
N ILE A 10 -3.14 4.39 8.91
CA ILE A 10 -4.25 4.40 7.94
C ILE A 10 -5.51 4.70 8.74
N LEU A 11 -6.22 5.76 8.37
CA LEU A 11 -7.51 6.10 8.94
C LEU A 11 -8.59 5.83 7.91
N MET A 12 -9.49 4.89 8.22
CA MET A 12 -10.66 4.58 7.40
C MET A 12 -11.89 5.19 8.05
N LEU A 13 -12.49 6.18 7.38
CA LEU A 13 -13.63 6.93 7.91
C LEU A 13 -14.98 6.35 7.47
N GLN A 14 -14.99 5.50 6.45
CA GLN A 14 -16.18 4.83 5.93
C GLN A 14 -15.96 3.33 5.94
N LEU A 15 -17.04 2.61 6.27
CA LEU A 15 -17.07 1.16 6.10
C LEU A 15 -17.14 0.85 4.60
N PRO A 16 -16.42 -0.19 4.14
CA PRO A 16 -16.54 -0.65 2.77
C PRO A 16 -17.98 -1.05 2.45
N ASP A 17 -18.48 -0.65 1.28
CA ASP A 17 -19.76 -1.15 0.77
C ASP A 17 -19.59 -2.58 0.25
N LEU A 18 -20.15 -3.53 1.00
CA LEU A 18 -20.07 -4.96 0.67
C LEU A 18 -20.90 -5.35 -0.56
N GLN A 19 -21.78 -4.47 -1.07
CA GLN A 19 -22.53 -4.70 -2.30
C GLN A 19 -21.84 -4.14 -3.54
N ASP A 20 -20.82 -3.31 -3.37
CA ASP A 20 -20.00 -2.85 -4.49
C ASP A 20 -19.14 -4.02 -5.00
N PRO A 21 -19.32 -4.47 -6.25
CA PRO A 21 -18.52 -5.56 -6.82
C PRO A 21 -17.03 -5.23 -6.95
N THR A 22 -16.64 -3.96 -6.77
CA THR A 22 -15.25 -3.49 -6.76
C THR A 22 -14.65 -3.41 -5.36
N CYS A 23 -15.44 -3.68 -4.32
CA CYS A 23 -14.97 -3.67 -2.93
C CYS A 23 -13.98 -4.80 -2.67
N CYS A 24 -12.83 -4.46 -2.07
CA CYS A 24 -11.79 -5.39 -1.68
C CYS A 24 -11.50 -5.29 -0.18
N GLU A 25 -11.16 -6.41 0.45
CA GLU A 25 -10.63 -6.39 1.81
C GLU A 25 -9.29 -5.64 1.83
N ILE A 26 -9.19 -4.62 2.69
CA ILE A 26 -8.00 -3.75 2.80
C ILE A 26 -6.95 -4.35 3.76
N ALA A 27 -7.40 -5.10 4.78
CA ALA A 27 -6.54 -5.74 5.77
C ALA A 27 -7.15 -7.06 6.25
N PRO A 28 -6.32 -8.05 6.62
CA PRO A 28 -6.81 -9.31 7.17
C PRO A 28 -7.51 -9.09 8.50
N THR A 29 -8.71 -9.63 8.63
CA THR A 29 -9.40 -9.71 9.93
C THR A 29 -8.69 -10.66 10.91
N SER A 30 -7.95 -11.65 10.40
CA SER A 30 -7.05 -12.51 11.16
C SER A 30 -6.03 -13.20 10.24
N GLY A 31 -4.88 -13.61 10.79
CA GLY A 31 -3.88 -14.39 10.05
C GLY A 31 -3.01 -13.57 9.07
N LYS A 32 -2.64 -14.21 7.95
CA LYS A 32 -1.72 -13.69 6.93
C LYS A 32 -2.49 -13.31 5.67
N PHE A 33 -2.25 -12.12 5.14
CA PHE A 33 -2.83 -11.63 3.89
C PHE A 33 -1.74 -11.49 2.83
N GLU A 34 -1.92 -12.24 1.75
CA GLU A 34 -1.03 -12.26 0.59
C GLU A 34 -1.62 -11.38 -0.51
N SER A 35 -1.55 -10.06 -0.32
CA SER A 35 -2.04 -9.10 -1.32
C SER A 35 -1.16 -9.11 -2.58
N THR A 36 0.14 -9.33 -2.39
CA THR A 36 1.14 -9.39 -3.46
C THR A 36 2.21 -10.43 -3.12
N PRO A 37 2.99 -10.93 -4.09
CA PRO A 37 3.98 -11.99 -3.85
C PRO A 37 5.10 -11.60 -2.88
N TYR A 38 5.28 -10.30 -2.65
CA TYR A 38 6.43 -9.75 -1.94
C TYR A 38 6.03 -9.03 -0.65
N LEU A 39 4.80 -8.51 -0.58
CA LEU A 39 4.31 -7.81 0.60
C LEU A 39 3.45 -8.76 1.44
N HIS A 40 3.99 -9.19 2.57
CA HIS A 40 3.26 -9.99 3.54
C HIS A 40 2.69 -9.10 4.64
N ILE A 41 1.37 -9.15 4.81
CA ILE A 41 0.67 -8.38 5.84
C ILE A 41 0.15 -9.37 6.89
N THR A 42 0.45 -9.11 8.16
CA THR A 42 -0.02 -9.93 9.29
C THR A 42 -0.75 -9.08 10.29
N ALA A 43 -1.99 -9.46 10.65
CA ALA A 43 -2.69 -8.86 11.78
C ALA A 43 -2.07 -9.37 13.09
N LYS A 44 -1.66 -8.44 13.95
CA LYS A 44 -1.08 -8.74 15.27
C LYS A 44 -2.10 -8.57 16.39
N GLU A 45 -2.93 -7.55 16.27
CA GLU A 45 -3.91 -7.20 17.29
C GLU A 45 -5.11 -6.55 16.63
N VAL A 46 -6.31 -6.87 17.11
CA VAL A 46 -7.55 -6.25 16.69
C VAL A 46 -8.32 -5.90 17.95
N VAL A 47 -8.60 -4.61 18.13
CA VAL A 47 -9.39 -4.09 19.24
C VAL A 47 -10.68 -3.51 18.66
N LYS A 48 -11.82 -4.03 19.12
CA LYS A 48 -13.14 -3.53 18.73
C LYS A 48 -13.69 -2.69 19.86
N GLU A 49 -13.93 -1.43 19.56
CA GLU A 49 -14.57 -0.47 20.45
C GLU A 49 -15.98 -0.16 19.95
N ILE A 50 -16.75 0.54 20.78
CA ILE A 50 -18.13 0.95 20.48
C ILE A 50 -18.26 1.82 19.22
N TYR A 51 -17.23 2.59 18.86
CA TYR A 51 -17.28 3.53 17.73
C TYR A 51 -16.28 3.26 16.62
N TYR A 52 -15.30 2.38 16.85
CA TYR A 52 -14.26 2.10 15.87
C TYR A 52 -13.64 0.72 16.09
N THR A 53 -12.90 0.25 15.09
CA THR A 53 -12.02 -0.91 15.21
C THR A 53 -10.59 -0.46 14.96
N SER A 54 -9.69 -0.79 15.87
CA SER A 54 -8.25 -0.60 15.71
C SER A 54 -7.59 -1.91 15.35
N GLN A 55 -6.65 -1.86 14.42
CA GLN A 55 -5.88 -3.03 13.99
C GLN A 55 -4.40 -2.69 13.95
N LYS A 56 -3.58 -3.51 14.60
CA LYS A 56 -2.13 -3.44 14.50
C LYS A 56 -1.66 -4.44 13.46
N LEU A 57 -1.06 -3.93 12.38
CA LEU A 57 -0.55 -4.73 11.28
C LEU A 57 0.98 -4.74 11.28
N LEU A 58 1.56 -5.90 10.97
CA LEU A 58 2.97 -6.03 10.61
C LEU A 58 3.05 -6.19 9.09
N LEU A 59 3.66 -5.21 8.43
CA LEU A 59 4.00 -5.30 7.01
C LEU A 59 5.45 -5.74 6.88
N VAL A 60 5.68 -6.83 6.17
CA VAL A 60 7.00 -7.30 5.77
C VAL A 60 7.08 -7.20 4.26
N ASP A 61 7.91 -6.28 3.78
CA ASP A 61 8.22 -6.14 2.37
C ASP A 61 9.45 -7.01 2.05
N ASN A 62 9.17 -8.19 1.51
CA ASN A 62 10.16 -9.11 0.95
C ASN A 62 10.44 -8.80 -0.52
N PHE A 63 10.05 -7.63 -1.03
CA PHE A 63 10.55 -7.16 -2.30
C PHE A 63 12.04 -6.87 -2.13
N GLU A 64 12.86 -7.91 -2.35
CA GLU A 64 14.22 -7.67 -2.78
C GLU A 64 14.09 -6.76 -4.00
N LYS A 65 14.49 -5.47 -3.85
CA LYS A 65 14.89 -4.69 -5.03
C LYS A 65 15.74 -5.65 -5.84
N PRO A 66 15.41 -5.92 -7.12
CA PRO A 66 16.13 -6.94 -7.88
C PRO A 66 17.60 -6.72 -7.60
N GLY A 67 18.23 -7.78 -7.08
CA GLY A 67 19.66 -7.80 -6.90
C GLY A 67 20.30 -7.23 -8.16
N LYS A 68 21.43 -6.56 -7.98
CA LYS A 68 22.20 -5.82 -9.01
C LYS A 68 22.48 -6.57 -10.33
N ASP A 69 21.96 -7.78 -10.53
CA ASP A 69 22.23 -8.71 -11.64
C ASP A 69 21.05 -8.92 -12.60
N GLN A 70 19.88 -8.27 -12.41
CA GLN A 70 18.89 -8.21 -13.48
C GLN A 70 19.29 -7.08 -14.44
N PRO A 71 19.38 -7.32 -15.78
CA PRO A 71 19.74 -6.26 -16.71
C PRO A 71 18.78 -5.09 -16.51
N LEU A 72 19.33 -3.94 -16.14
CA LEU A 72 18.54 -2.72 -16.03
C LEU A 72 17.80 -2.52 -17.36
N PRO A 73 16.52 -2.10 -17.35
CA PRO A 73 15.85 -1.72 -18.58
C PRO A 73 16.72 -0.67 -19.30
N PRO A 74 16.78 -0.70 -20.64
CA PRO A 74 17.62 0.20 -21.41
C PRO A 74 17.51 1.63 -20.91
N VAL A 75 18.63 2.35 -20.89
CA VAL A 75 18.70 3.72 -20.34
C VAL A 75 17.61 4.61 -20.94
N GLU A 76 17.27 4.40 -22.21
CA GLU A 76 16.18 5.08 -22.92
C GLU A 76 14.80 4.88 -22.26
N SER A 77 14.48 3.68 -21.79
CA SER A 77 13.22 3.38 -21.10
C SER A 77 13.13 4.09 -19.75
N LYS A 78 14.27 4.18 -19.04
CA LYS A 78 14.34 4.90 -17.75
C LYS A 78 14.23 6.40 -17.98
N VAL A 79 14.92 6.96 -18.97
CA VAL A 79 14.86 8.39 -19.33
C VAL A 79 13.45 8.79 -19.77
N THR A 80 12.77 7.93 -20.53
CA THR A 80 11.39 8.17 -20.99
C THR A 80 10.41 8.20 -19.80
N PHE A 81 10.53 7.24 -18.88
CA PHE A 81 9.70 7.20 -17.68
C PHE A 81 9.94 8.40 -16.76
N TRP A 82 11.19 8.81 -16.56
CA TRP A 82 11.53 9.97 -15.73
C TRP A 82 11.03 11.28 -16.33
N LYS A 83 11.18 11.49 -17.64
CA LYS A 83 10.60 12.65 -18.33
C LYS A 83 9.08 12.68 -18.23
N ALA A 84 8.41 11.54 -18.24
CA ALA A 84 6.96 11.48 -18.05
C ALA A 84 6.56 11.84 -16.61
N ALA A 85 7.32 11.39 -15.61
CA ALA A 85 7.04 11.66 -14.20
C ALA A 85 7.31 13.12 -13.79
N GLU A 86 8.36 13.75 -14.34
CA GLU A 86 8.70 15.15 -14.03
C GLU A 86 7.72 16.17 -14.61
N ASN A 87 7.00 15.80 -15.67
CA ASN A 87 5.94 16.65 -16.24
C ASN A 87 4.62 16.56 -15.45
N ILE A 88 4.56 15.75 -14.39
CA ILE A 88 3.41 15.71 -13.48
C ILE A 88 3.61 16.80 -12.44
N THR A 89 2.91 17.92 -12.58
CA THR A 89 2.92 19.01 -11.59
C THR A 89 2.49 18.52 -10.21
N ARG A 90 3.34 18.72 -9.19
CA ARG A 90 3.09 18.33 -7.79
C ARG A 90 3.52 19.44 -6.82
N GLY A 91 2.82 19.56 -5.69
CA GLY A 91 3.21 20.35 -4.52
C GLY A 91 4.03 19.54 -3.49
N ASN A 92 4.36 20.12 -2.34
CA ASN A 92 5.27 19.52 -1.33
C ASN A 92 4.58 18.50 -0.38
N GLY A 93 4.66 17.19 -0.68
CA GLY A 93 4.47 16.05 0.25
C GLY A 93 3.04 15.52 0.45
N PRO A 94 2.76 14.19 0.36
CA PRO A 94 1.38 13.69 0.35
C PRO A 94 0.89 13.03 1.66
N THR A 95 -0.31 13.42 2.07
CA THR A 95 -1.19 12.67 2.98
C THR A 95 -2.17 11.86 2.14
N VAL A 96 -2.38 10.58 2.50
CA VAL A 96 -3.43 9.75 1.88
C VAL A 96 -4.59 9.65 2.85
N THR A 97 -5.71 10.26 2.48
CA THR A 97 -7.01 10.08 3.13
C THR A 97 -7.87 9.25 2.19
N LEU A 98 -8.41 8.13 2.69
CA LEU A 98 -9.33 7.27 1.95
C LEU A 98 -10.75 7.56 2.41
N CYS A 99 -11.53 8.15 1.51
CA CYS A 99 -12.99 8.21 1.55
C CYS A 99 -13.50 7.52 0.28
N GLN A 100 -14.56 6.73 0.38
CA GLN A 100 -15.34 6.29 -0.78
C GLN A 100 -16.40 7.33 -1.12
#